data_AF-A0A349S6A7-F1
#
_entry.id   AF-A0A349S6A7-F1
#
_cell.length_a   1.000
_cell.length_b   1.000
_cell.length_c   1.000
_cell.angle_alpha   90.00
_cell.angle_beta   90.00
_cell.angle_gamma   90.00
#
_symmetry.space_group_name_H-M   'P 1'
#
loop_
_entity.id
_entity.type
_entity.pdbx_description
1 polymer ?
#
loop_
_entity_poly.entity_id
_entity_poly.type
_entity_poly.pdbx_seq_one_letter_code
_entity_poly.pdbx_strand_id
1 'polypeptide(L)'
;TRVYYFANANNPEVWTASADLMKRNLSRRVEACFPVQSPLLHQRIIDDLQLYLADNQQAWVLDSHGHYQRVQAENDPPVSAQKQLLSQLATVY
;
A
#
# COMPACT_ATOMS: atom_id res chain seq x y z
N THR A 1 2.84 2.69 6.04
CA THR A 1 1.71 1.88 6.52
C THR A 1 2.02 0.41 6.29
N ARG A 2 1.53 -0.52 7.12
CA ARG A 2 1.62 -1.96 6.86
C ARG A 2 0.22 -2.51 6.66
N VAL A 3 -0.03 -2.99 5.43
CA VAL A 3 -1.30 -3.57 4.99
C VAL A 3 -0.98 -4.88 4.28
N TYR A 4 -1.79 -5.90 4.52
CA TYR A 4 -1.71 -7.18 3.82
C TYR A 4 -3.02 -7.41 3.07
N TYR A 5 -2.92 -7.69 1.78
CA TYR A 5 -4.04 -8.06 0.93
C TYR A 5 -3.89 -9.53 0.55
N PHE A 6 -4.92 -10.34 0.81
CA PHE A 6 -5.00 -11.74 0.42
C PHE A 6 -6.14 -11.91 -0.57
N ALA A 7 -5.87 -12.38 -1.79
CA ALA A 7 -6.90 -12.52 -2.82
C ALA A 7 -7.97 -13.56 -2.50
N ASN A 8 -7.61 -14.60 -1.73
CA ASN A 8 -8.52 -15.59 -1.11
C ASN A 8 -9.67 -16.05 -2.05
N ALA A 9 -9.31 -16.60 -3.22
CA ALA A 9 -10.27 -17.12 -4.21
C ALA A 9 -11.41 -16.12 -4.56
N ASN A 10 -11.06 -14.86 -4.82
CA ASN A 10 -11.98 -13.74 -5.09
C ASN A 10 -12.82 -13.28 -3.89
N ASN A 11 -12.48 -13.71 -2.68
CA ASN A 11 -13.03 -13.19 -1.43
C ASN A 11 -11.95 -12.43 -0.64
N PRO A 12 -11.47 -11.28 -1.15
CA PRO A 12 -10.24 -10.69 -0.67
C PRO A 12 -10.32 -10.26 0.79
N GLU A 13 -9.25 -10.52 1.54
CA GLU A 13 -9.09 -10.05 2.91
C GLU A 13 -8.04 -8.95 2.99
N VAL A 14 -8.37 -7.89 3.72
CA VAL A 14 -7.46 -6.78 4.02
C VAL A 14 -7.18 -6.77 5.51
N TRP A 15 -5.90 -6.78 5.85
CA TRP A 15 -5.41 -6.71 7.21
C TRP A 15 -4.51 -5.50 7.38
N THR A 16 -4.56 -4.85 8.55
CA THR A 16 -3.62 -3.79 8.91
C THR A 16 -2.79 -4.22 10.10
N ALA A 17 -1.53 -3.78 10.14
CA ALA A 17 -0.59 -4.24 11.14
C ALA A 17 0.33 -3.13 11.68
N SER A 18 0.79 -3.31 12.92
CA SER A 18 1.85 -2.49 13.51
C SER A 18 3.24 -2.91 13.01
N ALA A 19 3.41 -4.17 12.58
CA ALA A 19 4.69 -4.76 12.21
C ALA A 19 4.94 -4.91 10.71
N ASP A 20 6.22 -4.92 10.34
CA ASP A 20 6.68 -5.51 9.07
C ASP A 20 7.05 -7.00 9.27
N LEU A 21 7.29 -7.72 8.16
CA LEU A 21 7.57 -9.17 8.17
C LEU A 21 9.03 -9.53 8.51
N MET A 22 9.69 -8.75 9.38
CA MET A 22 11.05 -9.06 9.83
C MET A 22 11.04 -9.94 11.09
N LYS A 23 11.96 -10.89 11.20
CA LYS A 23 12.07 -11.87 12.32
C LYS A 23 11.97 -11.23 13.71
N ARG A 24 12.55 -10.04 13.90
CA ARG A 24 12.48 -9.31 15.18
C ARG A 24 11.04 -8.96 15.59
N ASN A 25 10.18 -8.63 14.62
CA ASN A 25 8.80 -8.24 14.88
C ASN A 25 7.92 -9.50 15.04
N LEU A 26 8.19 -10.54 14.26
CA LEU A 26 7.41 -11.79 14.30
C LEU A 26 7.66 -12.66 15.53
N SER A 27 8.82 -12.54 16.19
CA SER A 27 9.19 -13.47 17.28
C SER A 27 9.63 -12.80 18.58
N ARG A 28 9.87 -11.50 18.60
CA ARG A 28 10.46 -10.81 19.78
C ARG A 28 9.73 -9.55 20.22
N ARG A 29 8.73 -9.09 19.47
CA ARG A 29 7.95 -7.90 19.81
C ARG A 29 6.48 -8.26 19.95
N VAL A 30 5.78 -7.49 20.76
CA VAL A 30 4.31 -7.51 20.83
C VAL A 30 3.81 -6.62 19.71
N GLU A 31 3.02 -7.18 18.80
CA GLU A 31 2.54 -6.51 17.59
C GLU A 31 1.04 -6.78 17.43
N ALA A 32 0.32 -5.83 16.82
CA ALA A 32 -1.09 -5.97 16.49
C ALA A 32 -1.26 -6.15 14.99
N CYS A 33 -2.09 -7.12 14.60
CA CYS A 33 -2.52 -7.37 13.24
C CYS A 33 -4.00 -7.75 13.28
N PHE A 34 -4.85 -7.03 12.55
CA PHE A 34 -6.29 -7.24 12.60
C PHE A 34 -6.95 -7.05 11.24
N PRO A 35 -8.05 -7.77 10.97
CA PRO A 35 -8.77 -7.67 9.71
C PRO A 35 -9.59 -6.37 9.67
N VAL A 36 -9.74 -5.82 8.46
CA VAL A 36 -10.62 -4.69 8.21
C VAL A 36 -12.00 -5.20 7.84
N GLN A 37 -12.90 -5.21 8.81
CA GLN A 37 -14.25 -5.77 8.65
C GLN A 37 -15.26 -4.82 7.99
N SER A 38 -15.04 -3.50 8.08
CA SER A 38 -15.91 -2.51 7.44
C SER A 38 -15.72 -2.57 5.91
N PRO A 39 -16.77 -2.86 5.12
CA PRO A 39 -16.66 -2.94 3.67
C PRO A 39 -16.17 -1.62 3.05
N LEU A 40 -16.60 -0.48 3.60
CA LEU A 40 -16.17 0.84 3.12
C LEU A 40 -14.68 1.08 3.34
N LEU A 41 -14.16 0.70 4.52
CA LEU A 41 -12.73 0.86 4.82
C LEU A 41 -11.87 -0.16 4.07
N HIS A 42 -12.39 -1.39 3.90
CA HIS A 42 -11.75 -2.45 3.12
C HIS A 42 -11.53 -1.98 1.68
N GLN A 43 -12.58 -1.49 1.01
CA GLN A 43 -12.46 -0.99 -0.36
C GLN A 43 -11.53 0.23 -0.44
N ARG A 44 -11.66 1.19 0.48
CA ARG A 44 -10.78 2.36 0.51
C ARG A 44 -9.31 1.97 0.57
N ILE A 45 -8.95 1.00 1.41
CA ILE A 45 -7.56 0.55 1.54
C ILE A 45 -7.08 -0.11 0.24
N ILE A 46 -7.93 -0.87 -0.45
CA ILE A 46 -7.59 -1.44 -1.77
C ILE A 46 -7.33 -0.33 -2.78
N ASP A 47 -8.18 0.68 -2.83
CA ASP A 47 -8.03 1.82 -3.73
C ASP A 47 -6.72 2.58 -3.45
N ASP A 48 -6.41 2.81 -2.16
CA ASP A 48 -5.15 3.44 -1.73
C ASP A 48 -3.94 2.58 -2.16
N LEU A 49 -4.01 1.25 -2.00
CA LEU A 49 -2.95 0.33 -2.44
C LEU A 49 -2.75 0.37 -3.96
N GLN A 50 -3.83 0.37 -4.74
CA GLN A 50 -3.78 0.50 -6.20
C GLN A 50 -3.15 1.82 -6.62
N LEU A 51 -3.49 2.91 -5.94
CA LEU A 51 -2.89 4.21 -6.18
C LEU A 51 -1.37 4.22 -5.90
N TYR A 52 -0.92 3.59 -4.82
CA TYR A 52 0.51 3.43 -4.56
C TYR A 52 1.22 2.56 -5.60
N LEU A 53 0.56 1.54 -6.15
CA LEU A 53 1.11 0.72 -7.24
C LEU A 53 1.17 1.47 -8.58
N ALA A 54 0.27 2.43 -8.80
CA ALA A 54 0.23 3.26 -9.99
C ALA A 54 1.15 4.50 -9.92
N ASP A 55 1.77 4.78 -8.77
CA ASP A 55 2.66 5.94 -8.62
C ASP A 55 3.84 5.84 -9.58
N ASN A 56 4.01 6.85 -10.43
CA ASN A 56 5.08 6.94 -11.41
C ASN A 56 5.93 8.21 -11.23
N GLN A 57 5.71 8.96 -10.15
CA GLN A 57 6.51 10.14 -9.82
C GLN A 57 7.54 9.86 -8.74
N GLN A 58 7.21 9.06 -7.73
CA GLN A 58 8.02 8.83 -6.54
C GLN A 58 8.33 7.35 -6.29
N ALA A 59 7.78 6.43 -7.08
CA ALA A 59 8.06 5.01 -6.99
C ALA A 59 9.44 4.62 -7.53
N TRP A 60 10.03 3.60 -6.90
CA TRP A 60 11.26 2.94 -7.31
C TRP A 60 11.03 1.44 -7.32
N VAL A 61 11.47 0.77 -8.39
CA VAL A 61 11.39 -0.68 -8.55
C VAL A 61 12.73 -1.28 -8.14
N LEU A 62 12.67 -2.29 -7.26
CA LEU A 62 13.80 -3.14 -6.90
C LEU A 62 13.90 -4.28 -7.91
N ASP A 63 15.02 -4.37 -8.62
CA ASP A 63 15.29 -5.49 -9.52
C ASP A 63 15.83 -6.73 -8.79
N SER A 64 15.97 -7.85 -9.50
CA SER A 64 16.50 -9.11 -8.97
C SER A 64 17.99 -9.04 -8.59
N HIS A 65 18.70 -8.00 -9.00
CA HIS A 65 20.11 -7.77 -8.68
C HIS A 65 20.28 -6.83 -7.47
N GLY A 66 19.19 -6.32 -6.91
CA GLY A 66 19.21 -5.42 -5.76
C GLY A 66 19.38 -3.95 -6.11
N HIS A 67 19.27 -3.58 -7.39
CA HIS A 67 19.31 -2.17 -7.79
C HIS A 67 17.92 -1.55 -7.77
N TYR A 68 17.88 -0.28 -7.36
CA TYR A 68 16.67 0.53 -7.41
C TYR A 68 16.68 1.41 -8.65
N GLN A 69 15.61 1.34 -9.44
CA GLN A 69 15.38 2.20 -10.59
C GLN A 69 14.09 2.98 -10.39
N ARG A 70 14.14 4.30 -10.63
CA ARG A 70 12.94 5.13 -10.54
C ARG A 70 11.99 4.77 -11.67
N VAL A 71 10.70 4.64 -11.37
CA VAL A 71 9.66 4.43 -12.39
C VAL A 71 9.66 5.61 -13.35
N GLN A 72 9.63 5.34 -14.65
CA GLN A 72 9.55 6.35 -15.70
C GLN A 72 8.14 6.41 -16.26
N ALA A 73 7.56 7.62 -16.29
CA ALA A 73 6.28 7.90 -16.93
C ALA A 73 6.55 8.35 -18.37
N GLU A 74 6.76 7.42 -19.31
CA GLU A 74 7.06 7.80 -20.70
C GLU A 74 5.80 8.31 -21.42
N ASN A 75 4.70 7.55 -21.37
CA ASN A 75 3.45 7.88 -22.06
C ASN A 75 2.23 7.90 -21.13
N ASP A 76 2.40 7.54 -19.86
CA ASP A 76 1.32 7.53 -18.88
C ASP A 76 1.13 8.89 -18.22
N PRO A 77 -0.10 9.28 -17.88
CA PRO A 77 -0.35 10.47 -17.07
C PRO A 77 0.47 10.45 -15.77
N PRO A 78 0.95 11.62 -15.30
CA PRO A 78 1.68 11.69 -14.04
C PRO A 78 0.78 11.32 -12.85
N VAL A 79 1.18 10.31 -12.09
CA VAL A 79 0.51 9.84 -10.88
C VAL A 79 1.46 9.98 -9.69
N SER A 80 1.05 10.80 -8.72
CA SER A 80 1.70 10.88 -7.41
C SER A 80 0.69 10.54 -6.33
N ALA A 81 0.86 9.36 -5.71
CA ALA A 81 -0.05 8.83 -4.72
C ALA A 81 -0.24 9.81 -3.56
N GLN A 82 0.86 10.32 -3.01
CA GLN A 82 0.80 11.24 -1.86
C GLN A 82 0.11 12.58 -2.20
N LYS A 83 0.34 13.15 -3.38
CA LYS A 83 -0.33 14.40 -3.78
C LYS A 83 -1.83 14.19 -3.98
N GLN A 84 -2.21 13.10 -4.63
CA GLN A 84 -3.63 12.77 -4.85
C GLN A 84 -4.35 12.50 -3.53
N LEU A 85 -3.77 11.68 -2.65
CA LEU A 85 -4.31 11.41 -1.31
C LEU A 85 -4.46 12.70 -0.49
N LEU A 86 -3.46 13.58 -0.52
CA LEU A 86 -3.53 14.87 0.17
C LEU A 86 -4.67 15.72 -0.37
N SER A 87 -4.80 15.85 -1.69
CA SER A 87 -5.88 16.62 -2.31
C SER A 87 -7.27 16.07 -1.95
N GLN A 88 -7.45 14.75 -1.96
CA GLN A 88 -8.72 14.11 -1.64
C GLN A 88 -9.10 14.33 -0.17
N LEU A 89 -8.15 14.17 0.76
CA LEU A 89 -8.41 14.24 2.19
C LEU A 89 -8.47 15.67 2.72
N ALA A 90 -7.76 16.62 2.10
CA ALA A 90 -7.79 18.02 2.47
C ALA A 90 -9.14 18.70 2.14
N THR A 91 -9.93 18.12 1.23
CA THR A 91 -11.26 18.66 0.86
C THR A 91 -12.35 18.26 1.86
N VAL A 92 -12.05 17.36 2.81
CA VAL A 92 -13.00 16.81 3.79
C VAL A 92 -13.03 17.61 5.10
N TYR A 93 -12.18 18.62 5.24
CA TYR A 93 -12.09 19.53 6.39
C TYR A 93 -12.15 20.99 5.93
#